data_AF-A0A2N2C755-F1
#
_entry.id   AF-A0A2N2C755-F1
#
_cell.length_a   1.000
_cell.length_b   1.000
_cell.length_c   1.000
_cell.angle_alpha   90.00
_cell.angle_beta   90.00
_cell.angle_gamma   90.00
#
_symmetry.space_group_name_H-M   'P 1'
#
loop_
_entity.id
_entity.type
_entity.pdbx_description
1 polymer ?
#
loop_
_entity_poly.entity_id
_entity_poly.type
_entity_poly.pdbx_seq_one_letter_code
_entity_poly.pdbx_strand_id
1 'polypeptide(L)'
;MSKQAFEKIVNHIKGSGFVFQGSEIYGGLANTWDYGPLGVELKENIKKAWWNKFVQSHPNNVGIQSAILMNPQVWQASGHLSTFTDPLMDCKSCKTRHRADKLIEEFTQGEVHASVLNNQQMKEVIIERKIPCPNCGSHDFTDIRQFNLMFKTFQGVLEDASSTIYLRPETAQGMFVNFKNVQRSMRKKIPFGIGQIGKSFRNEITPGNFIFRTREFEQMELEFFCKPGEDLTWYAYWQKFCMDWLIGLGLKPENLRMREHDAEELSHYSVATSDIEYLYPWGWDELWGIADRTDFDLTQHMNHSKQNMEYFDPTTNEK
;
A
#
# COMPACT_ATOMS: atom_id res chain seq x y z
N MET A 1 -19.32 5.84 -15.36
CA MET A 1 -20.35 6.52 -14.51
C MET A 1 -19.88 7.95 -14.26
N SER A 2 -20.75 8.90 -13.90
CA SER A 2 -20.35 10.31 -13.72
C SER A 2 -19.90 10.60 -12.28
N LYS A 3 -19.13 11.68 -12.06
CA LYS A 3 -18.78 12.21 -10.73
C LYS A 3 -19.99 12.35 -9.79
N GLN A 4 -21.16 12.69 -10.34
CA GLN A 4 -22.43 12.74 -9.62
C GLN A 4 -22.87 11.39 -9.03
N ALA A 5 -22.56 10.27 -9.69
CA ALA A 5 -22.87 8.94 -9.17
C ALA A 5 -22.04 8.64 -7.91
N PHE A 6 -20.77 9.03 -7.89
CA PHE A 6 -19.91 8.86 -6.71
C PHE A 6 -20.39 9.72 -5.53
N GLU A 7 -20.72 10.98 -5.77
CA GLU A 7 -21.24 11.87 -4.72
C GLU A 7 -22.54 11.33 -4.09
N LYS A 8 -23.44 10.75 -4.89
CA LYS A 8 -24.64 10.07 -4.39
C LYS A 8 -24.31 8.90 -3.47
N ILE A 9 -23.31 8.08 -3.84
CA ILE A 9 -22.86 6.95 -3.02
C ILE A 9 -22.28 7.47 -1.70
N VAL A 10 -21.39 8.46 -1.74
CA VAL A 10 -20.78 9.05 -0.54
C VAL A 10 -21.84 9.61 0.41
N ASN A 11 -22.81 10.37 -0.12
CA ASN A 11 -23.89 10.94 0.69
C ASN A 11 -24.77 9.85 1.33
N HIS A 12 -25.05 8.77 0.60
CA HIS A 12 -25.79 7.63 1.15
C HIS A 12 -25.00 6.93 2.26
N ILE A 13 -23.71 6.63 2.05
CA ILE A 13 -22.86 5.96 3.04
C ILE A 13 -22.76 6.80 4.33
N LYS A 14 -22.61 8.13 4.21
CA LYS A 14 -22.61 9.05 5.35
C LYS A 14 -23.96 9.06 6.07
N GLY A 15 -25.06 9.28 5.34
CA GLY A 15 -26.40 9.38 5.92
C GLY A 15 -26.91 8.07 6.53
N SER A 16 -26.46 6.92 6.02
CA SER A 16 -26.85 5.59 6.49
C SER A 16 -26.01 5.07 7.65
N GLY A 17 -24.99 5.79 8.12
CA GLY A 17 -24.19 5.37 9.27
C GLY A 17 -23.09 4.35 8.97
N PHE A 18 -22.54 4.38 7.76
CA PHE A 18 -21.37 3.55 7.40
C PHE A 18 -20.05 4.26 7.69
N VAL A 19 -19.90 5.52 7.28
CA VAL A 19 -18.64 6.26 7.43
C VAL A 19 -18.92 7.72 7.78
N PHE A 20 -18.20 8.27 8.75
CA PHE A 20 -18.27 9.65 9.20
C PHE A 20 -16.92 10.36 9.01
N GLN A 21 -16.95 11.69 8.95
CA GLN A 21 -15.72 12.47 8.89
C GLN A 21 -14.98 12.32 10.23
N GLY A 22 -13.69 11.96 10.20
CA GLY A 22 -12.90 11.86 11.43
C GLY A 22 -12.86 13.21 12.15
N SER A 23 -13.16 13.22 13.45
CA SER A 23 -13.23 14.44 14.28
C SER A 23 -14.19 15.52 13.75
N GLU A 24 -15.34 15.12 13.19
CA GLU A 24 -16.30 16.02 12.51
C GLU A 24 -16.68 17.27 13.32
N ILE A 25 -16.98 17.11 14.62
CA ILE A 25 -17.39 18.22 15.50
C ILE A 25 -16.29 19.28 15.72
N TYR A 26 -15.04 18.94 15.42
CA TYR A 26 -13.88 19.83 15.51
C TYR A 26 -13.48 20.42 14.14
N GLY A 27 -14.36 20.33 13.14
CA GLY A 27 -14.10 20.77 11.77
C GLY A 27 -13.50 19.69 10.87
N GLY A 28 -13.38 18.45 11.38
CA GLY A 28 -12.81 17.33 10.66
C GLY A 28 -11.29 17.33 10.61
N LEU A 29 -10.70 16.15 10.47
CA LEU A 29 -9.28 15.98 10.16
C LEU A 29 -9.14 15.38 8.76
N ALA A 30 -8.45 16.10 7.88
CA ALA A 30 -8.29 15.72 6.47
C ALA A 30 -7.77 14.28 6.31
N ASN A 31 -8.40 13.53 5.40
CA ASN A 31 -8.07 12.14 5.07
C ASN A 31 -8.17 11.16 6.27
N THR A 32 -9.00 11.47 7.26
CA THR A 32 -9.36 10.57 8.36
C THR A 32 -10.86 10.35 8.40
N TRP A 33 -11.27 9.12 8.68
CA TRP A 33 -12.66 8.68 8.60
C TRP A 33 -12.97 7.67 9.71
N ASP A 34 -14.14 7.81 10.32
CA ASP A 34 -14.64 6.89 11.34
C ASP A 34 -15.67 5.95 10.73
N TYR A 35 -15.62 4.67 11.06
CA TYR A 35 -16.64 3.69 10.61
C TYR A 35 -17.80 3.68 11.62
N GLY A 36 -19.00 4.02 11.15
CA GLY A 36 -20.22 4.02 11.96
C GLY A 36 -20.79 2.61 12.21
N PRO A 37 -21.98 2.50 12.84
CA PRO A 37 -22.54 1.21 13.26
C PRO A 37 -22.69 0.17 12.13
N LEU A 38 -23.10 0.58 10.92
CA LEU A 38 -23.19 -0.35 9.79
C LEU A 38 -21.82 -0.60 9.14
N GLY A 39 -20.97 0.42 9.15
CA GLY A 39 -19.63 0.35 8.56
C GLY A 39 -18.72 -0.60 9.30
N VAL A 40 -18.75 -0.59 10.63
CA VAL A 40 -17.95 -1.51 11.45
C VAL A 40 -18.35 -2.96 11.22
N GLU A 41 -19.65 -3.25 11.15
CA GLU A 41 -20.14 -4.61 10.87
C GLU A 41 -19.73 -5.09 9.48
N LEU A 42 -19.92 -4.26 8.43
CA LEU A 42 -19.50 -4.61 7.08
C LEU A 42 -17.99 -4.87 7.01
N LYS A 43 -17.21 -3.98 7.60
CA LYS A 43 -15.75 -4.07 7.62
C LYS A 43 -15.25 -5.32 8.35
N GLU A 44 -15.82 -5.64 9.50
CA GLU A 44 -15.47 -6.86 10.25
C GLU A 44 -15.91 -8.13 9.51
N ASN A 45 -17.04 -8.11 8.81
CA ASN A 45 -17.48 -9.23 7.98
C ASN A 45 -16.51 -9.50 6.82
N ILE A 46 -16.02 -8.45 6.16
CA ILE A 46 -14.99 -8.57 5.10
C ILE A 46 -13.69 -9.16 5.67
N LYS A 47 -13.21 -8.62 6.81
CA LYS A 47 -11.99 -9.11 7.48
C LYS A 47 -12.11 -10.59 7.86
N LYS A 48 -13.25 -11.00 8.45
CA LYS A 48 -13.51 -12.40 8.80
C LYS A 48 -13.57 -13.30 7.56
N ALA A 49 -14.22 -12.85 6.49
CA ALA A 49 -14.29 -13.61 5.24
C ALA A 49 -12.89 -13.83 4.63
N TRP A 50 -12.06 -12.79 4.63
CA TRP A 50 -10.67 -12.89 4.17
C TRP A 50 -9.86 -13.82 5.07
N TRP A 51 -9.90 -13.64 6.39
CA TRP A 51 -9.15 -14.47 7.33
C TRP A 51 -9.54 -15.95 7.24
N ASN A 52 -10.83 -16.24 7.12
CA ASN A 52 -11.32 -17.60 6.95
C ASN A 52 -10.79 -18.22 5.65
N LYS A 53 -10.81 -17.50 4.53
CA LYS A 53 -10.38 -18.01 3.23
C LYS A 53 -8.86 -18.15 3.12
N PHE A 54 -8.12 -17.10 3.44
CA PHE A 54 -6.69 -16.98 3.15
C PHE A 54 -5.83 -17.56 4.27
N VAL A 55 -6.30 -17.58 5.50
CA VAL A 55 -5.51 -18.04 6.65
C VAL A 55 -6.01 -19.38 7.19
N GLN A 56 -7.29 -19.47 7.56
CA GLN A 56 -7.79 -20.68 8.24
C GLN A 56 -8.04 -21.85 7.28
N SER A 57 -8.59 -21.58 6.10
CA SER A 57 -8.96 -22.63 5.14
C SER A 57 -7.83 -23.01 4.18
N HIS A 58 -6.80 -22.17 4.04
CA HIS A 58 -5.68 -22.46 3.16
C HIS A 58 -4.67 -23.38 3.86
N PRO A 59 -4.34 -24.56 3.32
CA PRO A 59 -3.55 -25.57 4.02
C PRO A 59 -2.13 -25.10 4.37
N ASN A 60 -1.58 -24.19 3.57
CA ASN A 60 -0.19 -23.76 3.71
C ASN A 60 -0.05 -22.51 4.58
N ASN A 61 -1.12 -21.78 4.89
CA ASN A 61 -1.00 -20.46 5.51
C ASN A 61 -1.17 -20.50 7.03
N VAL A 62 -0.62 -19.50 7.70
CA VAL A 62 -0.79 -19.24 9.14
C VAL A 62 -0.92 -17.74 9.37
N GLY A 63 -1.54 -17.35 10.49
CA GLY A 63 -1.77 -15.96 10.83
C GLY A 63 -0.78 -15.44 11.85
N ILE A 64 -0.45 -14.14 11.76
CA ILE A 64 0.21 -13.39 12.84
C ILE A 64 -0.44 -12.02 13.06
N GLN A 65 -0.08 -11.38 14.16
CA GLN A 65 -0.32 -9.97 14.40
C GLN A 65 0.95 -9.35 14.99
N SER A 66 1.67 -8.57 14.19
CA SER A 66 2.84 -7.82 14.62
C SER A 66 2.44 -6.49 15.25
N ALA A 67 3.35 -5.91 16.04
CA ALA A 67 3.21 -4.55 16.53
C ALA A 67 3.21 -3.53 15.37
N ILE A 68 2.58 -2.36 15.62
CA ILE A 68 2.65 -1.19 14.74
C ILE A 68 3.99 -0.48 14.88
N LEU A 69 4.45 -0.31 16.13
CA LEU A 69 5.73 0.29 16.44
C LEU A 69 6.82 -0.77 16.31
N MET A 70 7.75 -0.55 15.40
CA MET A 70 8.87 -1.45 15.14
C MET A 70 10.19 -0.69 15.29
N ASN A 71 11.28 -1.43 15.49
CA ASN A 71 12.62 -0.85 15.50
C ASN A 71 12.87 -0.09 14.18
N PRO A 72 13.34 1.17 14.20
CA PRO A 72 13.59 1.97 13.00
C PRO A 72 14.48 1.30 11.95
N GLN A 73 15.39 0.41 12.36
CA GLN A 73 16.25 -0.36 11.46
C GLN A 73 15.46 -1.25 10.51
N VAL A 74 14.24 -1.67 10.85
CA VAL A 74 13.34 -2.42 9.96
C VAL A 74 12.98 -1.58 8.72
N TRP A 75 12.71 -0.28 8.93
CA TRP A 75 12.34 0.67 7.86
C TRP A 75 13.56 1.13 7.06
N GLN A 76 14.74 1.10 7.68
CA GLN A 76 16.00 1.30 6.98
C GLN A 76 16.30 0.11 6.06
N ALA A 77 16.21 -1.11 6.59
CA ALA A 77 16.52 -2.34 5.85
C ALA A 77 15.60 -2.52 4.64
N SER A 78 14.31 -2.26 4.82
CA SER A 78 13.31 -2.33 3.73
C SER A 78 13.36 -1.15 2.75
N GLY A 79 14.23 -0.16 2.98
CA GLY A 79 14.38 1.02 2.11
C GLY A 79 13.31 2.11 2.33
N HIS A 80 12.30 1.89 3.16
CA HIS A 80 11.22 2.86 3.38
C HIS A 80 11.71 4.25 3.85
N LEU A 81 12.80 4.32 4.62
CA LEU A 81 13.34 5.62 5.04
C LEU A 81 13.96 6.42 3.89
N SER A 82 14.43 5.77 2.83
CA SER A 82 15.08 6.42 1.69
C SER A 82 14.17 6.59 0.47
N THR A 83 13.24 5.66 0.22
CA THR A 83 12.46 5.62 -1.02
C THR A 83 10.97 5.88 -0.85
N PHE A 84 10.42 5.81 0.38
CA PHE A 84 8.99 6.00 0.64
C PHE A 84 8.63 7.48 0.71
N THR A 85 8.84 8.19 -0.39
CA THR A 85 8.74 9.63 -0.49
C THR A 85 7.89 10.08 -1.68
N ASP A 86 7.05 11.09 -1.48
CA ASP A 86 6.33 11.74 -2.58
C ASP A 86 7.10 12.98 -3.09
N PRO A 87 7.13 13.21 -4.43
CA PRO A 87 7.72 14.42 -5.01
C PRO A 87 6.74 15.60 -4.87
N LEU A 88 7.02 16.52 -3.95
CA LEU A 88 6.16 17.67 -3.66
C LEU A 88 6.70 18.98 -4.21
N MET A 89 5.78 19.84 -4.65
CA MET A 89 6.03 21.25 -4.93
C MET A 89 4.90 22.14 -4.39
N ASP A 90 5.20 23.39 -4.07
CA ASP A 90 4.22 24.40 -3.68
C ASP A 90 3.98 25.39 -4.82
N CYS A 91 2.72 25.77 -5.07
CA CYS A 91 2.44 26.93 -5.90
C CYS A 91 2.87 28.20 -5.15
N LYS A 92 3.78 28.99 -5.70
CA LYS A 92 4.27 30.21 -5.03
C LYS A 92 3.20 31.28 -4.89
N SER A 93 2.18 31.27 -5.76
CA SER A 93 1.08 32.24 -5.76
C SER A 93 0.03 31.97 -4.68
N CYS A 94 -0.55 30.75 -4.63
CA CYS A 94 -1.62 30.42 -3.68
C CYS A 94 -1.19 29.51 -2.53
N LYS A 95 0.07 29.10 -2.46
CA LYS A 95 0.68 28.27 -1.41
C LYS A 95 0.09 26.86 -1.26
N THR A 96 -0.76 26.43 -2.21
CA THR A 96 -1.27 25.05 -2.26
C THR A 96 -0.14 24.09 -2.61
N ARG A 97 -0.12 22.94 -1.92
CA ARG A 97 0.79 21.82 -2.19
C ARG A 97 0.25 20.93 -3.27
N HIS A 98 1.15 20.49 -4.14
CA HIS A 98 0.88 19.56 -5.23
C HIS A 98 1.91 18.46 -5.24
N ARG A 99 1.44 17.25 -5.53
CA ARG A 99 2.27 16.12 -5.93
C ARG A 99 2.65 16.31 -7.39
N ALA A 100 3.95 16.41 -7.67
CA ALA A 100 4.45 16.74 -8.99
C ALA A 100 4.09 15.66 -10.02
N ASP A 101 4.18 14.39 -9.63
CA ASP A 101 3.80 13.24 -10.44
C ASP A 101 2.32 13.27 -10.82
N LYS A 102 1.43 13.44 -9.84
CA LYS A 102 -0.03 13.51 -10.07
C LYS A 102 -0.42 14.73 -10.89
N LEU A 103 0.22 15.86 -10.66
CA LEU A 103 -0.02 17.07 -11.44
C LEU A 103 0.30 16.86 -12.94
N ILE A 104 1.37 16.11 -13.25
CA ILE A 104 1.72 15.74 -14.61
C ILE A 104 0.71 14.75 -15.19
N GLU A 105 0.40 13.66 -14.48
CA GLU A 105 -0.52 12.61 -14.95
C GLU A 105 -1.94 13.16 -15.21
N GLU A 106 -2.47 13.98 -14.30
CA GLU A 106 -3.80 14.58 -14.43
C GLU A 106 -3.87 15.56 -15.61
N PHE A 107 -2.82 16.38 -15.80
CA PHE A 107 -2.77 17.34 -16.89
C PHE A 107 -2.60 16.66 -18.26
N THR A 108 -1.76 15.62 -18.32
CA THR A 108 -1.46 14.88 -19.55
C THR A 108 -2.48 13.78 -19.84
N GLN A 109 -3.47 13.58 -18.95
CA GLN A 109 -4.46 12.51 -19.04
C GLN A 109 -3.81 11.12 -19.18
N GLY A 110 -2.68 10.92 -18.50
CA GLY A 110 -1.91 9.67 -18.54
C GLY A 110 -1.00 9.50 -19.77
N GLU A 111 -0.85 10.50 -20.65
CA GLU A 111 0.15 10.43 -21.75
C GLU A 111 1.58 10.34 -21.18
N VAL A 112 1.85 10.96 -20.03
CA VAL A 112 3.14 10.91 -19.35
C VAL A 112 3.00 10.16 -18.03
N HIS A 113 3.63 8.98 -17.96
CA HIS A 113 3.78 8.21 -16.73
C HIS A 113 4.82 8.88 -15.84
N ALA A 114 4.39 9.74 -14.91
CA ALA A 114 5.33 10.52 -14.10
C ALA A 114 6.03 9.69 -13.01
N SER A 115 5.51 8.49 -12.70
CA SER A 115 6.09 7.52 -11.75
C SER A 115 7.51 7.08 -12.09
N VAL A 116 7.91 7.15 -13.36
CA VAL A 116 9.25 6.72 -13.84
C VAL A 116 10.25 7.88 -13.95
N LEU A 117 9.80 9.12 -13.73
CA LEU A 117 10.61 10.32 -13.89
C LEU A 117 11.30 10.69 -12.58
N ASN A 118 12.55 11.16 -12.67
CA ASN A 118 13.22 11.79 -11.53
C ASN A 118 12.75 13.25 -11.35
N ASN A 119 13.11 13.88 -10.22
CA ASN A 119 12.69 15.25 -9.89
C ASN A 119 13.07 16.28 -10.96
N GLN A 120 14.22 16.11 -11.62
CA GLN A 120 14.67 17.04 -12.65
C GLN A 120 13.81 16.90 -13.92
N GLN A 121 13.56 15.66 -14.35
CA GLN A 121 12.70 15.35 -15.50
C GLN A 121 11.26 15.80 -15.25
N MET A 122 10.69 15.53 -14.07
CA MET A 122 9.35 16.02 -13.72
C MET A 122 9.27 17.54 -13.78
N LYS A 123 10.29 18.24 -13.27
CA LYS A 123 10.35 19.71 -13.32
C LYS A 123 10.41 20.22 -14.77
N GLU A 124 11.19 19.56 -15.63
CA GLU A 124 11.28 19.89 -17.06
C GLU A 124 9.92 19.74 -17.75
N VAL A 125 9.22 18.61 -17.53
CA VAL A 125 7.88 18.38 -18.09
C VAL A 125 6.89 19.47 -17.64
N ILE A 126 6.89 19.84 -16.35
CA ILE A 126 6.00 20.88 -15.82
C ILE A 126 6.25 22.24 -16.50
N ILE A 127 7.52 22.59 -16.73
CA ILE A 127 7.92 23.85 -17.37
C ILE A 127 7.58 23.83 -18.88
N GLU A 128 7.97 22.77 -19.58
CA GLU A 128 7.79 22.63 -21.04
C GLU A 128 6.32 22.60 -21.44
N ARG A 129 5.52 21.82 -20.70
CA ARG A 129 4.07 21.69 -20.94
C ARG A 129 3.27 22.86 -20.33
N LYS A 130 3.94 23.79 -19.63
CA LYS A 130 3.33 24.92 -18.91
C LYS A 130 2.14 24.45 -18.09
N ILE A 131 2.33 23.46 -17.23
CA ILE A 131 1.25 22.91 -16.41
C ILE A 131 0.80 23.99 -15.41
N PRO A 132 -0.50 24.38 -15.37
CA PRO A 132 -0.99 25.38 -14.44
C PRO A 132 -1.31 24.75 -13.08
N CYS A 133 -1.23 25.55 -12.02
CA CYS A 133 -1.77 25.20 -10.71
C CYS A 133 -3.30 25.01 -10.83
N PRO A 134 -3.86 23.83 -10.49
CA PRO A 134 -5.29 23.57 -10.61
C PRO A 134 -6.16 24.53 -9.78
N ASN A 135 -5.60 25.10 -8.71
CA ASN A 135 -6.32 25.99 -7.80
C ASN A 135 -6.35 27.46 -8.25
N CYS A 136 -5.31 27.96 -8.92
CA CYS A 136 -5.21 29.40 -9.21
C CYS A 136 -4.71 29.75 -10.62
N GLY A 137 -4.38 28.75 -11.45
CA GLY A 137 -3.89 28.96 -12.81
C GLY A 137 -2.44 29.43 -12.92
N SER A 138 -1.74 29.72 -11.81
CA SER A 138 -0.33 30.12 -11.83
C SER A 138 0.59 28.97 -12.25
N HIS A 139 1.68 29.30 -12.95
CA HIS A 139 2.72 28.34 -13.35
C HIS A 139 3.99 28.43 -12.47
N ASP A 140 3.97 29.29 -11.45
CA ASP A 140 5.11 29.50 -10.57
C ASP A 140 5.08 28.51 -9.40
N PHE A 141 5.90 27.47 -9.50
CA PHE A 141 6.07 26.45 -8.47
C PHE A 141 7.46 26.53 -7.81
N THR A 142 7.58 26.02 -6.58
CA THR A 142 8.88 25.76 -5.95
C THR A 142 9.58 24.57 -6.62
N ASP A 143 10.85 24.35 -6.29
CA ASP A 143 11.51 23.10 -6.63
C ASP A 143 10.82 21.90 -5.99
N ILE A 144 11.01 20.73 -6.62
CA ILE A 144 10.47 19.45 -6.15
C ILE A 144 11.33 18.93 -5.00
N ARG A 145 10.70 18.67 -3.86
CA ARG A 145 11.32 18.08 -2.66
C ARG A 145 10.72 16.70 -2.37
N GLN A 146 11.53 15.80 -1.85
CA GLN A 146 11.08 14.49 -1.41
C GLN A 146 10.48 14.59 0.00
N PHE A 147 9.25 14.09 0.17
CA PHE A 147 8.57 14.08 1.46
C PHE A 147 8.30 12.66 1.91
N ASN A 148 8.92 12.25 3.01
CA ASN A 148 8.73 10.90 3.56
C ASN A 148 7.29 10.73 4.06
N LEU A 149 6.64 9.67 3.58
CA LEU A 149 5.24 9.37 3.88
C LEU A 149 5.05 8.57 5.17
N MET A 150 6.09 8.19 5.88
CA MET A 150 5.94 7.52 7.18
C MET A 150 5.59 8.55 8.27
N PHE A 151 4.64 8.19 9.12
CA PHE A 151 4.40 8.97 10.34
C PHE A 151 5.53 8.75 11.33
N LYS A 152 6.25 9.83 11.62
CA LYS A 152 7.31 9.87 12.61
C LYS A 152 6.75 10.22 14.00
N THR A 153 7.23 9.52 15.03
CA THR A 153 6.98 9.83 16.44
C THR A 153 8.23 9.52 17.28
N PHE A 154 8.16 9.66 18.60
CA PHE A 154 9.29 9.48 19.50
C PHE A 154 8.94 8.50 20.62
N GLN A 155 9.86 7.57 20.91
CA GLN A 155 9.79 6.65 22.04
C GLN A 155 10.50 7.26 23.24
N GLY A 156 9.74 7.54 24.30
CA GLY A 156 10.27 8.07 25.56
C GLY A 156 9.95 9.54 25.77
N VAL A 157 10.67 10.18 26.69
CA VAL A 157 10.38 11.55 27.16
C VAL A 157 11.05 12.61 26.29
N LEU A 158 12.18 12.27 25.67
CA LEU A 158 12.93 13.17 24.80
C LEU A 158 12.46 12.99 23.36
N GLU A 159 12.27 14.11 22.65
CA GLU A 159 11.93 14.15 21.24
C GLU A 159 13.20 14.37 20.40
N ASP A 160 14.05 13.34 20.33
CA ASP A 160 15.36 13.42 19.65
C ASP A 160 15.54 12.33 18.58
N ALA A 161 16.67 12.39 17.88
CA ALA A 161 16.97 11.43 16.82
C ALA A 161 17.09 9.99 17.33
N SER A 162 17.54 9.79 18.58
CA SER A 162 17.76 8.47 19.17
C SER A 162 16.47 7.76 19.58
N SER A 163 15.45 8.55 19.88
CA SER A 163 14.10 8.12 20.26
C SER A 163 13.15 8.03 19.07
N THR A 164 13.57 8.44 17.87
CA THR A 164 12.71 8.45 16.69
C THR A 164 12.23 7.04 16.32
N ILE A 165 10.91 6.86 16.24
CA ILE A 165 10.24 5.66 15.72
C ILE A 165 9.17 6.05 14.71
N TYR A 166 8.61 5.06 14.02
CA TYR A 166 7.64 5.28 12.95
C TYR A 166 6.41 4.39 13.13
N LEU A 167 5.26 4.89 12.69
CA LEU A 167 4.10 4.05 12.44
C LEU A 167 4.32 3.32 11.11
N ARG A 168 4.06 2.02 11.09
CA ARG A 168 4.27 1.20 9.89
C ARG A 168 3.43 1.68 8.69
N PRO A 169 4.01 1.80 7.48
CA PRO A 169 3.29 2.16 6.26
C PRO A 169 2.63 0.97 5.56
N GLU A 170 3.00 -0.24 5.97
CA GLU A 170 2.50 -1.53 5.50
C GLU A 170 2.58 -2.59 6.62
N THR A 171 1.95 -3.75 6.45
CA THR A 171 2.00 -4.83 7.45
C THR A 171 3.04 -5.91 7.11
N ALA A 172 3.45 -6.02 5.84
CA ALA A 172 4.43 -6.97 5.29
C ALA A 172 5.70 -7.14 6.15
N GLN A 173 6.34 -6.04 6.54
CA GLN A 173 7.58 -6.07 7.34
C GLN A 173 7.45 -6.85 8.64
N GLY A 174 6.28 -6.85 9.27
CA GLY A 174 6.00 -7.63 10.47
C GLY A 174 6.07 -9.15 10.25
N MET A 175 5.73 -9.60 9.04
CA MET A 175 5.76 -11.00 8.62
C MET A 175 7.19 -11.43 8.27
N PHE A 176 7.95 -10.58 7.56
CA PHE A 176 9.35 -10.86 7.23
C PHE A 176 10.24 -11.00 8.47
N VAL A 177 10.16 -10.07 9.42
CA VAL A 177 10.98 -10.15 10.66
C VAL A 177 10.62 -11.34 11.54
N ASN A 178 9.43 -11.92 11.37
CA ASN A 178 8.96 -13.09 12.09
C ASN A 178 9.03 -14.39 11.30
N PHE A 179 9.58 -14.38 10.07
CA PHE A 179 9.65 -15.54 9.20
C PHE A 179 10.16 -16.80 9.94
N LYS A 180 11.33 -16.69 10.60
CA LYS A 180 11.92 -17.80 11.36
C LYS A 180 11.12 -18.20 12.60
N ASN A 181 10.54 -17.24 13.31
CA ASN A 181 9.72 -17.53 14.49
C ASN A 181 8.48 -18.34 14.10
N VAL A 182 7.81 -17.93 13.03
CA VAL A 182 6.62 -18.61 12.50
C VAL A 182 6.99 -19.97 11.92
N GLN A 183 8.02 -20.03 11.06
CA GLN A 183 8.48 -21.28 10.45
C GLN A 183 8.77 -22.34 11.53
N ARG A 184 9.53 -21.97 12.59
CA ARG A 184 9.91 -22.87 13.68
C ARG A 184 8.72 -23.29 14.55
N SER A 185 7.92 -22.33 15.01
CA SER A 185 6.81 -22.61 15.94
C SER A 185 5.70 -23.43 15.30
N MET A 186 5.42 -23.18 14.02
CA MET A 186 4.38 -23.89 13.26
C MET A 186 4.92 -25.07 12.45
N ARG A 187 6.22 -25.37 12.55
CA ARG A 187 6.92 -26.45 11.83
C ARG A 187 6.64 -26.43 10.33
N LYS A 188 6.53 -25.24 9.75
CA LYS A 188 6.21 -25.07 8.33
C LYS A 188 7.42 -25.42 7.46
N LYS A 189 7.14 -26.12 6.36
CA LYS A 189 8.06 -26.30 5.24
C LYS A 189 7.63 -25.36 4.12
N ILE A 190 8.58 -24.97 3.28
CA ILE A 190 8.27 -24.26 2.04
C ILE A 190 7.49 -25.20 1.11
N PRO A 191 6.42 -24.74 0.44
CA PRO A 191 5.88 -23.38 0.49
C PRO A 191 4.89 -23.16 1.64
N PHE A 192 4.90 -21.95 2.23
CA PHE A 192 3.93 -21.54 3.24
C PHE A 192 3.70 -20.04 3.24
N GLY A 193 2.51 -19.63 3.67
CA GLY A 193 2.16 -18.21 3.79
C GLY A 193 2.04 -17.74 5.23
N ILE A 194 2.37 -16.48 5.46
CA ILE A 194 2.07 -15.76 6.71
C ILE A 194 1.09 -14.65 6.35
N GLY A 195 -0.09 -14.66 6.95
CA GLY A 195 -1.14 -13.67 6.74
C GLY A 195 -1.29 -12.74 7.94
N GLN A 196 -1.59 -11.47 7.67
CA GLN A 196 -1.84 -10.47 8.70
C GLN A 196 -2.95 -9.50 8.26
N ILE A 197 -3.80 -9.13 9.22
CA ILE A 197 -4.72 -8.01 9.09
C ILE A 197 -4.33 -6.97 10.13
N GLY A 198 -4.21 -5.70 9.74
CA GLY A 198 -4.03 -4.64 10.72
C GLY A 198 -3.85 -3.27 10.12
N LYS A 199 -3.67 -2.28 11.01
CA LYS A 199 -3.53 -0.87 10.62
C LYS A 199 -2.19 -0.57 9.99
N SER A 200 -2.21 0.35 9.03
CA SER A 200 -1.06 0.97 8.38
C SER A 200 -1.31 2.46 8.20
N PHE A 201 -0.23 3.22 8.12
CA PHE A 201 -0.29 4.68 8.17
C PHE A 201 0.56 5.30 7.06
N ARG A 202 -0.04 6.17 6.26
CA ARG A 202 0.66 6.92 5.21
C ARG A 202 0.34 8.39 5.37
N ASN A 203 1.35 9.24 5.47
CA ASN A 203 1.22 10.68 5.67
C ASN A 203 0.84 11.39 4.37
N GLU A 204 -0.28 10.95 3.78
CA GLU A 204 -0.84 11.45 2.55
C GLU A 204 -1.21 12.93 2.70
N ILE A 205 -0.77 13.72 1.73
CA ILE A 205 -0.93 15.18 1.72
C ILE A 205 -2.09 15.58 0.84
N THR A 206 -2.36 14.80 -0.21
CA THR A 206 -3.35 15.16 -1.22
C THR A 206 -4.74 14.75 -0.75
N PRO A 207 -5.73 15.66 -0.73
CA PRO A 207 -7.11 15.26 -0.51
C PRO A 207 -7.56 14.32 -1.63
N GLY A 208 -8.24 13.23 -1.30
CA GLY A 208 -8.67 12.23 -2.30
C GLY A 208 -10.13 11.83 -2.20
N ASN A 209 -10.49 10.84 -3.01
CA ASN A 209 -11.84 10.30 -3.13
C ASN A 209 -12.25 9.59 -1.83
N PHE A 210 -12.78 10.30 -0.84
CA PHE A 210 -13.38 9.69 0.36
C PHE A 210 -12.44 8.69 1.07
N ILE A 211 -12.88 7.45 1.35
CA ILE A 211 -12.06 6.43 2.02
C ILE A 211 -10.94 5.82 1.15
N PHE A 212 -10.77 6.24 -0.11
CA PHE A 212 -9.74 5.70 -1.01
C PHE A 212 -8.36 6.33 -0.80
N ARG A 213 -8.29 7.53 -0.19
CA ARG A 213 -7.02 8.14 0.24
C ARG A 213 -7.13 8.57 1.69
N THR A 214 -6.54 7.77 2.56
CA THR A 214 -6.61 7.96 4.00
C THR A 214 -5.23 7.89 4.63
N ARG A 215 -5.06 8.54 5.78
CA ARG A 215 -3.80 8.51 6.52
C ARG A 215 -3.64 7.29 7.40
N GLU A 216 -4.75 6.67 7.74
CA GLU A 216 -4.88 5.49 8.57
C GLU A 216 -5.89 4.56 7.92
N PHE A 217 -5.47 3.35 7.60
CA PHE A 217 -6.30 2.32 7.00
C PHE A 217 -5.90 0.95 7.52
N GLU A 218 -6.67 -0.08 7.18
CA GLU A 218 -6.30 -1.46 7.46
C GLU A 218 -6.00 -2.18 6.16
N GLN A 219 -4.98 -3.03 6.19
CA GLN A 219 -4.62 -3.90 5.08
C GLN A 219 -4.80 -5.36 5.51
N MET A 220 -5.00 -6.21 4.51
CA MET A 220 -5.06 -7.66 4.64
C MET A 220 -3.99 -8.20 3.68
N GLU A 221 -2.82 -8.52 4.22
CA GLU A 221 -1.64 -8.92 3.45
C GLU A 221 -1.27 -10.37 3.76
N LEU A 222 -0.73 -11.06 2.76
CA LEU A 222 -0.25 -12.44 2.84
C LEU A 222 1.11 -12.52 2.15
N GLU A 223 2.16 -12.79 2.93
CA GLU A 223 3.48 -13.09 2.38
C GLU A 223 3.58 -14.59 2.15
N PHE A 224 3.68 -15.02 0.90
CA PHE A 224 3.77 -16.43 0.54
C PHE A 224 5.19 -16.80 0.13
N PHE A 225 5.85 -17.60 0.97
CA PHE A 225 7.24 -18.02 0.76
C PHE A 225 7.27 -19.33 -0.01
N CYS A 226 7.97 -19.33 -1.15
CA CYS A 226 8.12 -20.49 -2.04
C CYS A 226 9.60 -20.76 -2.36
N LYS A 227 9.86 -21.88 -3.06
CA LYS A 227 11.21 -22.23 -3.52
C LYS A 227 11.59 -21.32 -4.69
N PRO A 228 12.84 -20.81 -4.77
CA PRO A 228 13.30 -20.10 -5.97
C PRO A 228 13.10 -20.93 -7.24
N GLY A 229 12.51 -20.34 -8.28
CA GLY A 229 12.16 -21.00 -9.54
C GLY A 229 10.73 -21.55 -9.60
N GLU A 230 9.99 -21.58 -8.48
CA GLU A 230 8.55 -21.89 -8.45
C GLU A 230 7.66 -20.64 -8.29
N ASP A 231 8.29 -19.48 -8.08
CA ASP A 231 7.69 -18.19 -7.77
C ASP A 231 6.62 -17.78 -8.80
N LEU A 232 6.93 -17.77 -10.09
CA LEU A 232 5.94 -17.48 -11.14
C LEU A 232 4.75 -18.47 -11.21
N THR A 233 4.94 -19.72 -10.77
CA THR A 233 3.84 -20.69 -10.70
C THR A 233 2.89 -20.35 -9.55
N TRP A 234 3.44 -19.98 -8.40
CA TRP A 234 2.67 -19.52 -7.26
C TRP A 234 2.02 -18.16 -7.51
N TYR A 235 2.70 -17.27 -8.23
CA TYR A 235 2.18 -15.99 -8.66
C TYR A 235 0.89 -16.14 -9.49
N ALA A 236 0.93 -16.97 -10.54
CA ALA A 236 -0.25 -17.28 -11.35
C ALA A 236 -1.38 -17.94 -10.54
N TYR A 237 -1.03 -18.82 -9.59
CA TYR A 237 -2.01 -19.40 -8.66
C TYR A 237 -2.70 -18.33 -7.82
N TRP A 238 -1.94 -17.40 -7.21
CA TRP A 238 -2.48 -16.35 -6.34
C TRP A 238 -3.30 -15.32 -7.12
N GLN A 239 -2.89 -14.95 -8.33
CA GLN A 239 -3.69 -14.12 -9.24
C GLN A 239 -5.09 -14.72 -9.44
N LYS A 240 -5.16 -16.01 -9.79
CA LYS A 240 -6.43 -16.70 -9.97
C LYS A 240 -7.21 -16.84 -8.66
N PHE A 241 -6.54 -17.22 -7.57
CA PHE A 241 -7.18 -17.43 -6.27
C PHE A 241 -7.83 -16.16 -5.73
N CYS A 242 -7.15 -15.02 -5.83
CA CYS A 242 -7.67 -13.72 -5.41
C CYS A 242 -8.84 -13.27 -6.28
N MET A 243 -8.73 -13.39 -7.61
CA MET A 243 -9.82 -13.07 -8.54
C MET A 243 -11.07 -13.93 -8.28
N ASP A 244 -10.90 -15.25 -8.16
CA ASP A 244 -12.00 -16.17 -7.86
C ASP A 244 -12.67 -15.88 -6.52
N TRP A 245 -11.90 -15.45 -5.51
CA TRP A 245 -12.46 -15.08 -4.21
C TRP A 245 -13.32 -13.82 -4.30
N LEU A 246 -12.86 -12.78 -5.00
CA LEU A 246 -13.65 -11.56 -5.21
C LEU A 246 -14.96 -11.84 -5.96
N ILE A 247 -14.90 -12.66 -7.01
CA ILE A 247 -16.11 -13.11 -7.73
C ILE A 247 -17.02 -13.92 -6.81
N GLY A 248 -16.45 -14.80 -5.98
CA GLY A 248 -17.18 -15.59 -4.98
C GLY A 248 -17.85 -14.77 -3.89
N LEU A 249 -17.33 -13.57 -3.57
CA LEU A 249 -17.98 -12.61 -2.68
C LEU A 249 -19.14 -11.85 -3.35
N GLY A 250 -19.32 -12.01 -4.66
CA GLY A 250 -20.40 -11.40 -5.43
C GLY A 250 -19.98 -10.16 -6.24
N LEU A 251 -18.68 -9.86 -6.36
CA LEU A 251 -18.24 -8.84 -7.30
C LEU A 251 -18.45 -9.34 -8.73
N LYS A 252 -18.96 -8.44 -9.57
CA LYS A 252 -19.30 -8.75 -10.96
C LYS A 252 -18.03 -8.85 -11.82
N PRO A 253 -17.83 -9.94 -12.59
CA PRO A 253 -16.66 -10.09 -13.44
C PRO A 253 -16.46 -8.93 -14.42
N GLU A 254 -17.52 -8.33 -14.96
CA GLU A 254 -17.42 -7.19 -15.87
C GLU A 254 -16.83 -5.91 -15.22
N ASN A 255 -16.79 -5.84 -13.89
CA ASN A 255 -16.21 -4.74 -13.13
C ASN A 255 -14.81 -5.07 -12.58
N LEU A 256 -14.25 -6.24 -12.92
CA LEU A 256 -12.94 -6.68 -12.46
C LEU A 256 -12.03 -6.92 -13.66
N ARG A 257 -10.76 -6.51 -13.54
CA ARG A 257 -9.71 -6.91 -14.49
C ARG A 257 -8.39 -7.11 -13.76
N MET A 258 -7.55 -7.98 -14.31
CA MET A 258 -6.15 -8.05 -13.93
C MET A 258 -5.37 -7.09 -14.82
N ARG A 259 -4.62 -6.15 -14.24
CA ARG A 259 -3.69 -5.27 -14.94
C ARG A 259 -2.28 -5.66 -14.54
N GLU A 260 -1.51 -6.18 -15.48
CA GLU A 260 -0.07 -6.39 -15.29
C GLU A 260 0.65 -5.03 -15.33
N HIS A 261 1.62 -4.83 -14.44
CA HIS A 261 2.47 -3.64 -14.48
C HIS A 261 3.45 -3.75 -15.65
N ASP A 262 3.67 -2.63 -16.34
CA ASP A 262 4.71 -2.56 -17.36
C ASP A 262 6.10 -2.65 -16.71
N ALA A 263 7.13 -3.03 -17.47
CA ALA A 263 8.47 -3.26 -16.95
C ALA A 263 9.04 -2.03 -16.22
N GLU A 264 8.66 -0.83 -16.66
CA GLU A 264 9.06 0.45 -16.08
C GLU A 264 8.29 0.82 -14.80
N GLU A 265 7.11 0.22 -14.56
CA GLU A 265 6.30 0.42 -13.35
C GLU A 265 6.68 -0.52 -12.21
N LEU A 266 7.41 -1.61 -12.51
CA LEU A 266 7.86 -2.58 -11.52
C LEU A 266 8.76 -1.91 -10.48
N SER A 267 8.44 -2.14 -9.21
CA SER A 267 9.36 -1.81 -8.11
C SER A 267 10.66 -2.59 -8.32
N HIS A 268 11.80 -1.98 -7.97
CA HIS A 268 13.15 -2.55 -8.18
C HIS A 268 13.39 -3.95 -7.58
N TYR A 269 12.51 -4.41 -6.69
CA TYR A 269 12.55 -5.72 -6.04
C TYR A 269 11.49 -6.70 -6.56
N SER A 270 10.64 -6.31 -7.52
CA SER A 270 9.56 -7.14 -8.07
C SER A 270 9.93 -7.66 -9.46
N VAL A 271 9.74 -8.95 -9.71
CA VAL A 271 9.90 -9.56 -11.05
C VAL A 271 8.57 -9.62 -11.81
N ALA A 272 7.45 -9.58 -11.10
CA ALA A 272 6.11 -9.50 -11.67
C ALA A 272 5.17 -8.85 -10.66
N THR A 273 4.41 -7.85 -11.11
CA THR A 273 3.34 -7.25 -10.29
C THR A 273 2.08 -7.13 -11.13
N SER A 274 0.93 -7.39 -10.51
CA SER A 274 -0.36 -7.18 -11.12
C SER A 274 -1.34 -6.65 -10.10
N ASP A 275 -2.19 -5.76 -10.56
CA ASP A 275 -3.29 -5.25 -9.77
C ASP A 275 -4.59 -5.89 -10.25
N ILE A 276 -5.37 -6.40 -9.32
CA ILE A 276 -6.79 -6.54 -9.55
C ILE A 276 -7.38 -5.15 -9.43
N GLU A 277 -7.87 -4.62 -10.55
CA GLU A 277 -8.54 -3.34 -10.62
C GLU A 277 -10.06 -3.52 -10.63
N TYR A 278 -10.75 -2.57 -10.00
CA TYR A 278 -12.20 -2.50 -10.00
C TYR A 278 -12.68 -1.29 -10.81
N LEU A 279 -13.77 -1.45 -11.57
CA LEU A 279 -14.40 -0.36 -12.31
C LEU A 279 -15.23 0.53 -11.38
N TYR A 280 -14.57 1.48 -10.74
CA TYR A 280 -15.21 2.50 -9.89
C TYR A 280 -15.96 3.55 -10.71
N PRO A 281 -16.77 4.41 -10.06
CA PRO A 281 -17.46 5.48 -10.77
C PRO A 281 -16.55 6.44 -11.55
N TRP A 282 -15.28 6.59 -11.16
CA TRP A 282 -14.29 7.44 -11.85
C TRP A 282 -13.43 6.70 -12.88
N GLY A 283 -13.51 5.36 -12.96
CA GLY A 283 -12.69 4.57 -13.86
C GLY A 283 -12.13 3.32 -13.20
N TRP A 284 -11.21 2.65 -13.90
CA TRP A 284 -10.44 1.54 -13.36
C TRP A 284 -9.42 2.08 -12.35
N ASP A 285 -9.39 1.46 -11.17
CA ASP A 285 -8.45 1.81 -10.10
C ASP A 285 -8.13 0.55 -9.28
N GLU A 286 -7.00 0.59 -8.57
CA GLU A 286 -6.49 -0.54 -7.79
C GLU A 286 -7.49 -0.95 -6.69
N LEU A 287 -7.75 -2.26 -6.60
CA LEU A 287 -8.42 -2.86 -5.45
C LEU A 287 -7.45 -3.76 -4.65
N TRP A 288 -6.55 -4.47 -5.34
CA TRP A 288 -5.64 -5.44 -4.74
C TRP A 288 -4.40 -5.68 -5.59
N GLY A 289 -3.22 -5.29 -5.09
CA GLY A 289 -1.92 -5.66 -5.68
C GLY A 289 -1.42 -7.06 -5.31
N ILE A 290 -0.87 -7.77 -6.30
CA ILE A 290 -0.22 -9.07 -6.18
C ILE A 290 1.18 -8.92 -6.77
N ALA A 291 2.22 -9.13 -5.96
CA ALA A 291 3.61 -8.91 -6.36
C ALA A 291 4.47 -10.13 -6.05
N ASP A 292 5.33 -10.48 -7.01
CA ASP A 292 6.43 -11.42 -6.84
C ASP A 292 7.71 -10.65 -6.52
N ARG A 293 8.08 -10.68 -5.24
CA ARG A 293 9.18 -9.88 -4.68
C ARG A 293 10.50 -10.65 -4.56
N THR A 294 10.58 -11.84 -5.16
CA THR A 294 11.77 -12.72 -5.11
C THR A 294 12.25 -12.99 -3.67
N ASP A 295 13.54 -12.82 -3.38
CA ASP A 295 14.13 -12.98 -2.05
C ASP A 295 14.50 -11.65 -1.37
N PHE A 296 14.16 -10.52 -2.00
CA PHE A 296 14.65 -9.20 -1.63
C PHE A 296 14.42 -8.88 -0.15
N ASP A 297 13.19 -9.02 0.33
CA ASP A 297 12.83 -8.61 1.70
C ASP A 297 13.61 -9.40 2.77
N LEU A 298 13.68 -10.73 2.63
CA LEU A 298 14.43 -11.58 3.56
C LEU A 298 15.93 -11.31 3.48
N THR A 299 16.47 -11.09 2.28
CA THR A 299 17.87 -10.74 2.04
C THR A 299 18.23 -9.39 2.68
N GLN A 300 17.38 -8.37 2.53
CA GLN A 300 17.60 -7.06 3.14
C GLN A 300 17.62 -7.13 4.67
N HIS A 301 16.65 -7.83 5.27
CA HIS A 301 16.63 -8.02 6.72
C HIS A 301 17.80 -8.84 7.23
N MET A 302 18.21 -9.90 6.52
CA MET A 302 19.39 -10.70 6.85
C MET A 302 20.66 -9.86 6.83
N ASN A 303 20.85 -9.03 5.80
CA ASN A 303 22.00 -8.17 5.64
C ASN A 303 22.09 -7.09 6.73
N HIS A 304 20.98 -6.49 7.13
CA HIS A 304 20.95 -5.43 8.14
C HIS A 304 21.00 -5.97 9.58
N SER A 305 20.24 -7.03 9.88
CA SER A 305 20.15 -7.60 11.23
C SER A 305 21.29 -8.56 11.58
N LYS A 306 22.03 -9.04 10.57
CA LYS A 306 23.04 -10.10 10.68
C LYS A 306 22.48 -11.44 11.20
N GLN A 307 21.16 -11.61 11.17
CA GLN A 307 20.50 -12.87 11.52
C GLN A 307 20.25 -13.69 10.26
N ASN A 308 20.56 -14.99 10.31
CA ASN A 308 20.33 -15.85 9.15
C ASN A 308 18.83 -16.08 8.90
N MET A 309 18.37 -15.77 7.68
CA MET A 309 16.99 -16.00 7.23
C MET A 309 16.86 -17.15 6.22
N GLU A 310 17.96 -17.75 5.74
CA GLU A 310 17.97 -18.91 4.83
C GLU A 310 17.22 -20.09 5.44
N TYR A 311 16.43 -20.80 4.64
CA TYR A 311 15.80 -22.05 5.08
C TYR A 311 16.70 -23.25 4.76
N PHE A 312 16.31 -24.44 5.19
CA PHE A 312 16.99 -25.67 4.79
C PHE A 312 15.92 -26.60 4.22
N ASP A 313 16.14 -27.09 3.01
CA ASP A 313 15.30 -28.09 2.39
C ASP A 313 15.85 -29.48 2.74
N PRO A 314 15.17 -30.25 3.62
CA PRO A 314 15.64 -31.59 4.00
C PRO A 314 15.50 -32.62 2.87
N THR A 315 14.78 -32.32 1.79
CA THR A 315 14.59 -33.20 0.65
C THR A 315 15.73 -33.05 -0.36
N THR A 316 16.18 -31.81 -0.64
CA THR A 316 17.30 -31.56 -1.55
C THR A 316 18.64 -31.38 -0.83
N ASN A 317 18.64 -31.21 0.50
CA ASN A 317 19.79 -30.81 1.32
C ASN A 317 20.39 -29.45 0.93
N GLU A 318 19.58 -28.58 0.32
CA GLU A 318 19.96 -27.22 -0.06
C GLU A 318 19.59 -26.21 1.04
N LYS A 319 20.29 -25.08 1.05
CA LYS A 319 19.97 -23.91 1.87
C LYS A 319 19.39 -22.81 0.99
#